data_AF-A0AA44NQ86-F1
#
_entry.id   AF-A0AA44NQ86-F1
#
_cell.length_a   1.000
_cell.length_b   1.000
_cell.length_c   1.000
_cell.angle_alpha   90.00
_cell.angle_beta   90.00
_cell.angle_gamma   90.00
#
_symmetry.space_group_name_H-M   'P 1'
#
loop_
_entity.id
_entity.type
_entity.pdbx_description
1 polymer ?
#
loop_
_entity_poly.entity_id
_entity_poly.type
_entity_poly.pdbx_seq_one_letter_code
_entity_poly.pdbx_strand_id
1 'polypeptide(L)'
;MSSPNISFDTIGTNRKPGQYFEFNTRLAVRTLPGNTQKVLMIAPMLASGSSAPLVIQNVFSDEEAATYFGRGSMAHLMATAAIGAYPYLQLQMVGISDAATATAASGKVTVTGTASSSGKLSVTINGTRIDVGISAADTAETIAAALTELITQKDGLPVTATANAGEVTLTCRHKGAVGNDIIVSSGVTAAGITAAATTLTGGNVDPDITPALAAAFSAGHNIIVCPFSTQEAMTALRNHLTNVSNAMEQRGAIGVGGWRKSLSTGIALAASLNDGRITLGWHSGSVKTPAQIAAAYAAVIASEEDPARPLNTLAMSTLDVTAVESQPGRTEQENALRNGLTPFEIGPGDKVQIVRAISTYTKNAQGVDDVALLDITTIRTLDYVRKACRERIALRFPRDKLSSRTPPKVRSELLDVLYKLEELEIVEEVDANKDGLIVERDLQDVNQLNGRIPADVVNGLHVFAGRIDLLL
;
A
#
# COMPACT_ATOMS: atom_id res chain seq x y z
N MET A 1 25.94 17.61 -45.06
CA MET A 1 25.90 16.17 -44.70
C MET A 1 24.47 15.70 -44.75
N SER A 2 24.11 14.93 -45.78
CA SER A 2 22.75 14.40 -45.96
C SER A 2 22.85 12.97 -46.46
N SER A 3 23.22 12.06 -45.56
CA SER A 3 22.90 10.66 -45.79
C SER A 3 21.42 10.46 -45.44
N PRO A 4 20.64 9.73 -46.26
CA PRO A 4 19.26 9.39 -45.94
C PRO A 4 19.16 8.49 -44.69
N ASN A 5 20.25 7.80 -44.32
CA ASN A 5 20.24 6.76 -43.29
C ASN A 5 21.21 7.05 -42.13
N ILE A 6 22.14 8.00 -42.27
CA ILE A 6 23.17 8.30 -41.27
C ILE A 6 23.11 9.79 -40.91
N SER A 7 22.92 10.10 -39.63
CA SER A 7 22.97 11.45 -39.07
C SER A 7 24.10 11.52 -38.06
N PHE A 8 24.80 12.66 -38.04
CA PHE A 8 25.81 12.95 -37.04
C PHE A 8 25.30 14.01 -36.05
N ASP A 9 25.59 13.83 -34.77
CA ASP A 9 25.16 14.72 -33.68
C ASP A 9 26.17 15.81 -33.37
N THR A 10 27.46 15.45 -33.37
CA THR A 10 28.57 16.31 -32.95
C THR A 10 29.51 16.61 -34.10
N ILE A 11 29.64 15.70 -35.05
CA ILE A 11 30.44 15.93 -36.25
C ILE A 11 29.67 16.91 -37.13
N GLY A 12 30.21 18.12 -37.24
CA GLY A 12 29.69 19.18 -38.09
C GLY A 12 30.37 19.23 -39.47
N THR A 13 30.14 20.32 -40.19
CA THR A 13 30.77 20.53 -41.51
C THR A 13 32.24 20.93 -41.32
N ASN A 14 33.15 19.98 -41.50
CA ASN A 14 34.59 20.19 -41.27
C ASN A 14 35.35 20.47 -42.58
N ARG A 15 36.21 21.51 -42.60
CA ARG A 15 37.12 21.80 -43.73
C ARG A 15 38.49 21.15 -43.59
N LYS A 16 38.85 20.71 -42.37
CA LYS A 16 40.11 20.02 -42.09
C LYS A 16 39.99 18.54 -42.51
N PRO A 17 40.92 18.00 -43.33
CA PRO A 17 40.95 16.57 -43.64
C PRO A 17 41.22 15.72 -42.40
N GLY A 18 40.55 14.57 -42.25
CA GLY A 18 40.78 13.63 -41.15
C GLY A 18 39.71 12.53 -41.02
N GLN A 19 39.94 11.57 -40.12
CA GLN A 19 38.95 10.58 -39.69
C GLN A 19 38.30 11.06 -38.40
N TYR A 20 36.99 11.25 -38.44
CA TYR A 20 36.20 11.72 -37.31
C TYR A 20 35.20 10.63 -36.95
N PHE A 21 35.20 10.21 -35.69
CA PHE A 21 34.27 9.23 -35.15
C PHE A 21 33.45 9.90 -34.04
N GLU A 22 32.17 9.56 -33.96
CA GLU A 22 31.33 9.91 -32.81
C GLU A 22 30.61 8.67 -32.30
N PHE A 23 30.26 8.69 -31.02
CA PHE A 23 29.55 7.60 -30.37
C PHE A 23 28.05 7.89 -30.37
N ASN A 24 27.26 6.99 -30.96
CA ASN A 24 25.82 7.00 -30.80
C ASN A 24 25.43 6.08 -29.64
N THR A 25 25.09 6.68 -28.50
CA THR A 25 24.60 5.95 -27.32
C THR A 25 23.09 5.74 -27.33
N ARG A 26 22.36 6.36 -28.28
CA ARG A 26 20.89 6.25 -28.36
C ARG A 26 20.43 4.82 -28.53
N LEU A 27 21.22 3.92 -29.13
CA LEU A 27 20.88 2.51 -29.35
C LEU A 27 21.38 1.55 -28.27
N ALA A 28 22.10 2.05 -27.26
CA ALA A 28 22.80 1.21 -26.28
C ALA A 28 21.84 0.44 -25.38
N VAL A 29 20.74 1.07 -24.94
CA VAL A 29 19.73 0.43 -24.08
C VAL A 29 18.61 -0.12 -24.94
N ARG A 30 18.45 -1.44 -24.97
CA ARG A 30 17.37 -2.14 -25.71
C ARG A 30 16.42 -2.90 -24.80
N THR A 31 16.76 -3.06 -23.53
CA THR A 31 15.91 -3.72 -22.53
C THR A 31 14.72 -2.84 -22.16
N LEU A 32 13.75 -3.44 -21.47
CA LEU A 32 12.69 -2.73 -20.77
C LEU A 32 13.24 -2.07 -19.49
N PRO A 33 12.58 -1.01 -18.98
CA PRO A 33 12.99 -0.40 -17.73
C PRO A 33 12.67 -1.30 -16.53
N GLY A 34 13.47 -1.20 -15.46
CA GLY A 34 13.15 -1.89 -14.21
C GLY A 34 11.82 -1.43 -13.60
N ASN A 35 11.10 -2.33 -12.92
CA ASN A 35 9.80 -2.05 -12.30
C ASN A 35 9.90 -1.94 -10.77
N THR A 36 10.81 -1.09 -10.28
CA THR A 36 10.98 -0.86 -8.83
C THR A 36 9.66 -0.47 -8.17
N GLN A 37 9.28 -1.15 -7.09
CA GLN A 37 8.07 -0.85 -6.32
C GLN A 37 8.42 -0.01 -5.08
N LYS A 38 8.54 1.32 -5.26
CA LYS A 38 8.78 2.22 -4.12
C LYS A 38 7.50 2.47 -3.35
N VAL A 39 7.53 2.22 -2.05
CA VAL A 39 6.39 2.42 -1.15
C VAL A 39 6.58 3.68 -0.33
N LEU A 40 5.57 4.55 -0.34
CA LEU A 40 5.44 5.65 0.60
C LEU A 40 4.39 5.31 1.65
N MET A 41 4.75 5.36 2.92
CA MET A 41 3.79 5.33 4.02
C MET A 41 3.61 6.72 4.62
N ILE A 42 2.37 7.20 4.63
CA ILE A 42 2.00 8.35 5.44
C ILE A 42 1.65 7.81 6.83
N ALA A 43 2.21 8.40 7.88
CA ALA A 43 1.96 7.88 9.22
C ALA A 43 2.05 8.96 10.30
N PRO A 44 1.14 8.93 11.31
CA PRO A 44 1.30 9.75 12.50
C PRO A 44 2.65 9.52 13.19
N MET A 45 3.32 10.61 13.53
CA MET A 45 4.60 10.62 14.23
C MET A 45 4.47 11.29 15.61
N LEU A 46 5.31 10.87 16.55
CA LEU A 46 5.36 11.45 17.89
C LEU A 46 6.41 12.55 17.94
N ALA A 47 6.22 13.52 18.84
CA ALA A 47 7.18 14.59 19.08
C ALA A 47 8.55 14.10 19.61
N SER A 48 8.63 12.85 20.07
CA SER A 48 9.87 12.19 20.46
C SER A 48 10.71 11.68 19.27
N GLY A 49 10.14 11.65 18.06
CA GLY A 49 10.87 11.28 16.84
C GLY A 49 11.85 12.37 16.40
N SER A 50 12.97 11.97 15.79
CA SER A 50 14.00 12.91 15.34
C SER A 50 13.71 13.59 13.99
N SER A 51 12.81 13.04 13.17
CA SER A 51 12.45 13.64 11.88
C SER A 51 11.53 14.83 12.08
N ALA A 52 11.66 15.84 11.22
CA ALA A 52 10.64 16.89 11.13
C ALA A 52 9.36 16.33 10.44
N PRO A 53 8.17 16.84 10.79
CA PRO A 53 6.94 16.49 10.09
C PRO A 53 7.00 16.93 8.62
N LEU A 54 6.28 16.21 7.75
CA LEU A 54 6.20 16.44 6.31
C LEU A 54 7.51 16.27 5.53
N VAL A 55 8.55 15.74 6.17
CA VAL A 55 9.82 15.37 5.52
C VAL A 55 9.81 13.87 5.25
N ILE A 56 10.11 13.50 4.01
CA ILE A 56 10.20 12.10 3.58
C ILE A 56 11.55 11.54 4.04
N GLN A 57 11.51 10.41 4.75
CA GLN A 57 12.69 9.66 5.16
C GLN A 57 12.72 8.29 4.48
N ASN A 58 13.92 7.83 4.14
CA ASN A 58 14.13 6.41 3.81
C ASN A 58 14.18 5.62 5.11
N VAL A 59 13.54 4.45 5.14
CA VAL A 59 13.47 3.59 6.32
C VAL A 59 13.89 2.17 5.92
N PHE A 60 14.93 1.65 6.56
CA PHE A 60 15.48 0.32 6.26
C PHE A 60 15.23 -0.68 7.39
N SER A 61 14.83 -0.23 8.58
CA SER A 61 14.41 -1.08 9.69
C SER A 61 13.29 -0.46 10.51
N ASP A 62 12.60 -1.28 11.29
CA ASP A 62 11.63 -0.84 12.28
C ASP A 62 12.26 0.04 13.37
N GLU A 63 13.50 -0.26 13.76
CA GLU A 63 14.27 0.54 14.73
C GLU A 63 14.60 1.96 14.22
N GLU A 64 14.93 2.10 12.94
CA GLU A 64 15.08 3.42 12.31
C GLU A 64 13.76 4.18 12.29
N ALA A 65 12.64 3.51 11.99
CA ALA A 65 11.31 4.12 12.06
C ALA A 65 10.97 4.59 13.49
N ALA A 66 11.33 3.81 14.51
CA ALA A 66 11.17 4.18 15.91
C ALA A 66 11.99 5.43 16.25
N THR A 67 13.20 5.55 15.73
CA THR A 67 14.07 6.72 15.93
C THR A 67 13.52 7.96 15.22
N TYR A 68 13.14 7.83 13.95
CA TYR A 68 12.70 8.96 13.13
C TYR A 68 11.33 9.49 13.51
N PHE A 69 10.38 8.61 13.81
CA PHE A 69 8.98 8.99 14.02
C PHE A 69 8.51 8.77 15.46
N GLY A 70 9.38 8.31 16.34
CA GLY A 70 9.13 8.08 17.75
C GLY A 70 8.70 6.64 18.02
N ARG A 71 9.29 6.04 19.06
CA ARG A 71 9.00 4.67 19.47
C ARG A 71 7.57 4.51 19.95
N GLY A 72 6.91 3.44 19.51
CA GLY A 72 5.50 3.18 19.77
C GLY A 72 4.54 4.08 18.98
N SER A 73 5.04 4.92 18.07
CA SER A 73 4.21 5.66 17.12
C SER A 73 3.49 4.72 16.15
N MET A 74 2.45 5.24 15.48
CA MET A 74 1.84 4.51 14.37
C MET A 74 2.82 4.27 13.22
N ALA A 75 3.70 5.23 12.93
CA ALA A 75 4.76 5.06 11.95
C ALA A 75 5.66 3.86 12.29
N HIS A 76 6.09 3.74 13.55
CA HIS A 76 6.85 2.58 14.03
C HIS A 76 6.09 1.28 13.79
N LEU A 77 4.81 1.20 14.19
CA LEU A 77 4.01 -0.01 14.02
C LEU A 77 3.75 -0.39 12.55
N MET A 78 3.57 0.61 11.68
CA MET A 78 3.43 0.40 10.24
C MET A 78 4.73 -0.12 9.62
N ALA A 79 5.88 0.45 9.99
CA ALA A 79 7.19 -0.02 9.54
C ALA A 79 7.45 -1.46 9.98
N THR A 80 7.18 -1.81 11.24
CA THR A 80 7.28 -3.20 11.73
C THR A 80 6.38 -4.14 10.93
N ALA A 81 5.13 -3.75 10.62
CA ALA A 81 4.21 -4.56 9.86
C ALA A 81 4.64 -4.74 8.39
N ALA A 82 5.12 -3.69 7.74
CA ALA A 82 5.56 -3.71 6.35
C ALA A 82 6.88 -4.47 6.16
N ILE A 83 7.92 -4.11 6.91
CA ILE A 83 9.26 -4.72 6.80
C ILE A 83 9.22 -6.20 7.25
N GLY A 84 8.43 -6.51 8.28
CA GLY A 84 8.24 -7.91 8.69
C GLY A 84 7.50 -8.75 7.64
N ALA A 85 6.64 -8.13 6.82
CA ALA A 85 5.96 -8.82 5.71
C ALA A 85 6.89 -8.99 4.50
N TYR A 86 7.67 -7.97 4.17
CA TYR A 86 8.67 -8.02 3.10
C TYR A 86 9.95 -7.23 3.48
N PRO A 87 11.04 -7.92 3.88
CA PRO A 87 12.25 -7.26 4.37
C PRO A 87 13.02 -6.42 3.33
N TYR A 88 12.86 -6.70 2.03
CA TYR A 88 13.55 -6.00 0.95
C TYR A 88 12.75 -4.80 0.40
N LEU A 89 11.77 -4.33 1.17
CA LEU A 89 10.92 -3.21 0.80
C LEU A 89 11.74 -1.92 0.59
N GLN A 90 11.55 -1.26 -0.56
CA GLN A 90 12.02 0.11 -0.75
C GLN A 90 11.04 1.08 -0.08
N LEU A 91 11.21 1.24 1.24
CA LEU A 91 10.30 2.00 2.08
C LEU A 91 10.76 3.45 2.28
N GLN A 92 9.85 4.36 1.96
CA GLN A 92 9.90 5.75 2.38
C GLN A 92 8.71 6.06 3.27
N MET A 93 8.90 6.94 4.25
CA MET A 93 7.86 7.34 5.17
C MET A 93 7.82 8.85 5.31
N VAL A 94 6.62 9.41 5.43
CA VAL A 94 6.40 10.82 5.73
C VAL A 94 5.57 10.94 7.01
N GLY A 95 6.15 11.61 8.01
CA GLY A 95 5.52 11.81 9.30
C GLY A 95 4.51 12.94 9.27
N ILE A 96 3.35 12.74 9.90
CA ILE A 96 2.37 13.79 10.16
C ILE A 96 2.17 13.97 11.67
N SER A 97 2.10 15.22 12.11
CA SER A 97 1.77 15.52 13.51
C SER A 97 0.27 15.36 13.75
N ASP A 98 -0.10 14.99 14.97
CA ASP A 98 -1.49 14.99 15.41
C ASP A 98 -2.15 16.37 15.19
N ALA A 99 -3.45 16.39 14.86
CA ALA A 99 -4.17 17.65 14.69
C ALA A 99 -4.27 18.43 16.03
N ALA A 100 -4.23 19.76 15.95
CA ALA A 100 -4.19 20.62 17.15
C ALA A 100 -5.40 20.44 18.07
N THR A 101 -6.57 20.15 17.51
CA THR A 101 -7.84 19.93 18.24
C THR A 101 -8.12 18.45 18.54
N ALA A 102 -7.19 17.55 18.20
CA ALA A 102 -7.38 16.12 18.37
C ALA A 102 -7.37 15.70 19.84
N THR A 103 -8.16 14.67 20.15
CA THR A 103 -8.20 14.02 21.47
C THR A 103 -7.63 12.61 21.36
N ALA A 104 -6.91 12.16 22.38
CA ALA A 104 -6.41 10.79 22.46
C ALA A 104 -7.49 9.84 22.93
N ALA A 105 -7.56 8.66 22.31
CA ALA A 105 -8.43 7.60 22.77
C ALA A 105 -7.92 7.04 24.10
N SER A 106 -8.83 6.68 25.01
CA SER A 106 -8.51 6.09 26.29
C SER A 106 -9.38 4.87 26.59
N GLY A 107 -8.81 3.91 27.30
CA GLY A 107 -9.44 2.68 27.76
C GLY A 107 -8.87 2.31 29.14
N LYS A 108 -9.38 1.24 29.75
CA LYS A 108 -8.98 0.82 31.09
C LYS A 108 -8.79 -0.68 31.19
N VAL A 109 -7.88 -1.10 32.06
CA VAL A 109 -7.87 -2.44 32.65
C VAL A 109 -8.15 -2.29 34.13
N THR A 110 -9.36 -2.65 34.55
CA THR A 110 -9.80 -2.58 35.94
C THR A 110 -9.57 -3.93 36.60
N VAL A 111 -8.72 -3.96 37.61
CA VAL A 111 -8.45 -5.12 38.46
C VAL A 111 -9.20 -4.92 39.78
N THR A 112 -9.89 -5.95 40.25
CA THR A 112 -10.61 -5.90 41.53
C THR A 112 -10.37 -7.17 42.34
N GLY A 113 -10.48 -7.03 43.66
CA GLY A 113 -10.31 -8.12 44.62
C GLY A 113 -8.89 -8.28 45.17
N THR A 114 -8.69 -9.38 45.90
CA THR A 114 -7.41 -9.77 46.50
C THR A 114 -7.18 -11.24 46.16
N ALA A 115 -5.98 -11.57 45.71
CA ALA A 115 -5.64 -12.91 45.26
C ALA A 115 -5.69 -13.93 46.41
N SER A 116 -6.46 -15.00 46.25
CA SER A 116 -6.51 -16.13 47.17
C SER A 116 -5.60 -17.28 46.76
N SER A 117 -5.00 -17.20 45.58
CA SER A 117 -4.05 -18.18 45.03
C SER A 117 -3.07 -17.48 44.09
N SER A 118 -1.91 -18.10 43.87
CA SER A 118 -0.98 -17.65 42.85
C SER A 118 -1.55 -17.92 41.44
N GLY A 119 -1.20 -17.05 40.50
CA GLY A 119 -1.60 -17.16 39.11
C GLY A 119 -0.99 -16.05 38.28
N LYS A 120 -1.68 -15.65 37.22
CA LYS A 120 -1.27 -14.52 36.38
C LYS A 120 -2.45 -13.74 35.82
N LEU A 121 -2.21 -12.46 35.58
CA LEU A 121 -3.02 -11.58 34.74
C LEU A 121 -2.32 -11.46 33.37
N SER A 122 -3.02 -11.82 32.30
CA SER A 122 -2.59 -11.65 30.91
C SER A 122 -3.39 -10.52 30.28
N VAL A 123 -2.71 -9.47 29.80
CA VAL A 123 -3.31 -8.36 29.06
C VAL A 123 -2.70 -8.33 27.66
N THR A 124 -3.54 -8.26 26.63
CA THR A 124 -3.09 -8.12 25.24
C THR A 124 -3.46 -6.75 24.71
N ILE A 125 -2.48 -5.98 24.24
CA ILE A 125 -2.66 -4.63 23.70
C ILE A 125 -2.16 -4.62 22.25
N ASN A 126 -3.04 -4.33 21.29
CA ASN A 126 -2.72 -4.29 19.86
C ASN A 126 -1.98 -5.56 19.35
N GLY A 127 -2.38 -6.73 19.87
CA GLY A 127 -1.77 -8.03 19.57
C GLY A 127 -0.52 -8.39 20.37
N THR A 128 0.00 -7.50 21.22
CA THR A 128 1.15 -7.80 22.09
C THR A 128 0.66 -8.24 23.47
N ARG A 129 0.98 -9.48 23.85
CA ARG A 129 0.65 -10.04 25.18
C ARG A 129 1.64 -9.60 26.26
N ILE A 130 1.12 -9.29 27.43
CA ILE A 130 1.84 -8.92 28.65
C ILE A 130 1.30 -9.76 29.79
N ASP A 131 2.18 -10.47 30.49
CA ASP A 131 1.80 -11.34 31.61
C ASP A 131 2.38 -10.76 32.91
N VAL A 132 1.52 -10.52 33.90
CA VAL A 132 1.85 -10.10 35.26
C VAL A 132 1.67 -11.30 36.18
N GLY A 133 2.71 -11.67 36.91
CA GLY A 133 2.63 -12.70 37.95
C GLY A 133 1.81 -12.20 39.15
N ILE A 134 0.95 -13.05 39.69
CA ILE A 134 0.14 -12.78 40.87
C ILE A 134 0.51 -13.80 41.94
N SER A 135 0.83 -13.31 43.14
CA SER A 135 1.04 -14.10 44.35
C SER A 135 -0.20 -14.10 45.24
N ALA A 136 -0.33 -15.08 46.13
CA ALA A 136 -1.38 -15.05 47.13
C ALA A 136 -1.25 -13.78 48.01
N ALA A 137 -2.40 -13.19 48.36
CA ALA A 137 -2.55 -11.91 49.05
C ALA A 137 -2.20 -10.64 48.24
N ASP A 138 -1.77 -10.75 46.98
CA ASP A 138 -1.63 -9.57 46.13
C ASP A 138 -2.98 -8.86 45.97
N THR A 139 -2.95 -7.54 46.15
CA THR A 139 -4.14 -6.70 45.97
C THR A 139 -4.25 -6.23 44.53
N ALA A 140 -5.45 -5.81 44.13
CA ALA A 140 -5.67 -5.17 42.83
C ALA A 140 -4.70 -4.00 42.56
N GLU A 141 -4.36 -3.20 43.58
CA GLU A 141 -3.45 -2.06 43.43
C GLU A 141 -2.02 -2.49 43.13
N THR A 142 -1.52 -3.51 43.82
CA THR A 142 -0.19 -4.10 43.56
C THR A 142 -0.11 -4.66 42.13
N ILE A 143 -1.15 -5.37 41.69
CA ILE A 143 -1.22 -5.96 40.34
C ILE A 143 -1.30 -4.87 39.27
N ALA A 144 -2.10 -3.82 39.47
CA ALA A 144 -2.22 -2.70 38.55
C ALA A 144 -0.91 -1.89 38.42
N ALA A 145 -0.18 -1.70 39.52
CA ALA A 145 1.14 -1.07 39.51
C ALA A 145 2.15 -1.91 38.69
N ALA A 146 2.20 -3.23 38.94
CA ALA A 146 3.07 -4.14 38.19
C ALA A 146 2.74 -4.18 36.69
N LEU A 147 1.44 -4.18 36.33
CA LEU A 147 1.01 -4.09 34.93
C LEU A 147 1.50 -2.80 34.27
N THR A 148 1.36 -1.67 34.96
CA THR A 148 1.78 -0.35 34.44
C THR A 148 3.29 -0.29 34.22
N GLU A 149 4.08 -0.88 35.11
CA GLU A 149 5.53 -0.99 34.96
C GLU A 149 5.91 -1.81 33.72
N LEU A 150 5.31 -2.99 33.53
CA LEU A 150 5.57 -3.83 32.35
C LEU A 150 5.15 -3.17 31.04
N ILE A 151 4.04 -2.42 31.04
CA ILE A 151 3.64 -1.63 29.86
C ILE A 151 4.67 -0.54 29.57
N THR A 152 5.19 0.13 30.61
CA THR A 152 6.20 1.19 30.46
C THR A 152 7.54 0.63 29.95
N GLN A 153 7.93 -0.58 30.38
CA GLN A 153 9.12 -1.27 29.86
C GLN A 153 8.96 -1.71 28.40
N LYS A 154 7.73 -2.01 27.95
CA LYS A 154 7.40 -2.28 26.54
C LYS A 154 7.07 -0.99 25.80
N ASP A 155 8.05 -0.13 25.69
CA ASP A 155 7.97 1.20 25.06
C ASP A 155 7.50 1.21 23.59
N GLY A 156 7.60 0.09 22.87
CA GLY A 156 7.07 -0.10 21.52
C GLY A 156 5.54 -0.18 21.40
N LEU A 157 4.79 -0.23 22.51
CA LEU A 157 3.32 -0.26 22.49
C LEU A 157 2.71 1.10 22.08
N PRO A 158 1.55 1.12 21.39
CA PRO A 158 0.89 2.36 20.96
C PRO A 158 0.18 3.14 22.09
N VAL A 159 0.36 2.73 23.35
CA VAL A 159 -0.31 3.32 24.50
C VAL A 159 0.67 3.65 25.61
N THR A 160 0.31 4.61 26.45
CA THR A 160 0.88 4.84 27.78
C THR A 160 -0.09 4.35 28.84
N ALA A 161 0.41 3.95 30.01
CA ALA A 161 -0.40 3.45 31.11
C ALA A 161 -0.19 4.26 32.40
N THR A 162 -1.26 4.46 33.16
CA THR A 162 -1.22 5.05 34.49
C THR A 162 -2.13 4.26 35.43
N ALA A 163 -1.61 3.78 36.56
CA ALA A 163 -2.39 3.08 37.58
C ALA A 163 -2.99 4.03 38.61
N ASN A 164 -4.21 3.73 39.07
CA ASN A 164 -4.86 4.35 40.21
C ASN A 164 -5.81 3.33 40.89
N ALA A 165 -5.54 2.98 42.14
CA ALA A 165 -6.41 2.13 42.98
C ALA A 165 -6.97 0.86 42.29
N GLY A 166 -6.13 0.12 41.56
CA GLY A 166 -6.53 -1.10 40.83
C GLY A 166 -7.00 -0.86 39.39
N GLU A 167 -7.20 0.38 38.95
CA GLU A 167 -7.46 0.72 37.55
C GLU A 167 -6.18 1.13 36.83
N VAL A 168 -5.87 0.48 35.71
CA VAL A 168 -4.83 0.92 34.78
C VAL A 168 -5.49 1.63 33.61
N THR A 169 -5.35 2.95 33.55
CA THR A 169 -5.82 3.77 32.44
C THR A 169 -4.80 3.71 31.31
N LEU A 170 -5.24 3.26 30.14
CA LEU A 170 -4.47 3.23 28.90
C LEU A 170 -4.86 4.43 28.04
N THR A 171 -3.88 5.16 27.54
CA THR A 171 -4.08 6.30 26.64
C THR A 171 -3.28 6.08 25.38
N CYS A 172 -3.90 6.22 24.22
CA CYS A 172 -3.19 6.18 22.93
C CYS A 172 -2.09 7.24 22.90
N ARG A 173 -0.90 6.88 22.42
CA ARG A 173 0.22 7.83 22.25
C ARG A 173 -0.10 8.93 21.24
N HIS A 174 -0.98 8.63 20.29
CA HIS A 174 -1.51 9.58 19.33
C HIS A 174 -2.90 10.07 19.70
N LYS A 175 -3.15 11.34 19.40
CA LYS A 175 -4.49 11.90 19.31
C LYS A 175 -5.10 11.56 17.95
N GLY A 176 -6.42 11.52 17.89
CA GLY A 176 -7.18 11.19 16.68
C GLY A 176 -8.08 9.98 16.88
N ALA A 177 -8.99 9.79 15.92
CA ALA A 177 -9.90 8.65 15.92
C ALA A 177 -9.17 7.32 15.70
N VAL A 178 -7.95 7.36 15.16
CA VAL A 178 -7.10 6.19 14.95
C VAL A 178 -6.80 5.39 16.23
N GLY A 179 -6.78 6.05 17.39
CA GLY A 179 -6.59 5.37 18.68
C GLY A 179 -7.77 4.46 19.06
N ASN A 180 -8.95 4.67 18.47
CA ASN A 180 -10.15 3.87 18.75
C ASN A 180 -10.07 2.45 18.16
N ASP A 181 -9.13 2.20 17.24
CA ASP A 181 -8.91 0.87 16.65
C ASP A 181 -7.92 0.02 17.46
N ILE A 182 -7.39 0.53 18.58
CA ILE A 182 -6.50 -0.22 19.48
C ILE A 182 -7.34 -1.13 20.38
N ILE A 183 -7.19 -2.44 20.18
CA ILE A 183 -7.89 -3.46 20.96
C ILE A 183 -7.09 -3.84 22.20
N VAL A 184 -7.82 -3.96 23.32
CA VAL A 184 -7.29 -4.42 24.61
C VAL A 184 -8.17 -5.57 25.10
N SER A 185 -7.53 -6.67 25.49
CA SER A 185 -8.20 -7.78 26.17
C SER A 185 -7.44 -8.18 27.43
N SER A 186 -8.15 -8.78 28.39
CA SER A 186 -7.54 -9.27 29.63
C SER A 186 -8.09 -10.64 30.00
N GLY A 187 -7.28 -11.42 30.71
CA GLY A 187 -7.66 -12.70 31.29
C GLY A 187 -6.85 -12.98 32.55
N VAL A 188 -7.49 -13.52 33.58
CA VAL A 188 -6.85 -13.80 34.87
C VAL A 188 -7.05 -15.26 35.26
N THR A 189 -6.02 -15.85 35.87
CA THR A 189 -6.03 -17.24 36.35
C THR A 189 -5.99 -17.35 37.88
N ALA A 190 -5.55 -16.30 38.57
CA ALA A 190 -5.52 -16.26 40.03
C ALA A 190 -6.95 -16.13 40.60
N ALA A 191 -7.32 -17.03 41.50
CA ALA A 191 -8.61 -16.93 42.19
C ALA A 191 -8.65 -15.69 43.09
N GLY A 192 -9.84 -15.09 43.26
CA GLY A 192 -10.05 -13.89 44.07
C GLY A 192 -9.77 -12.56 43.35
N ILE A 193 -9.20 -12.60 42.14
CA ILE A 193 -9.03 -11.43 41.28
C ILE A 193 -10.00 -11.48 40.11
N THR A 194 -10.60 -10.33 39.79
CA THR A 194 -11.31 -10.12 38.52
C THR A 194 -10.60 -9.04 37.72
N ALA A 195 -10.50 -9.22 36.40
CA ALA A 195 -9.95 -8.23 35.49
C ALA A 195 -10.96 -7.96 34.37
N ALA A 196 -11.19 -6.68 34.08
CA ALA A 196 -12.02 -6.24 32.97
C ALA A 196 -11.23 -5.23 32.12
N ALA A 197 -11.19 -5.45 30.81
CA ALA A 197 -10.57 -4.54 29.86
C ALA A 197 -11.63 -3.82 29.03
N THR A 198 -11.44 -2.53 28.78
CA THR A 198 -12.22 -1.74 27.83
C THR A 198 -11.35 -1.31 26.66
N THR A 199 -11.88 -1.50 25.44
CA THR A 199 -11.26 -0.98 24.21
C THR A 199 -11.16 0.54 24.27
N LEU A 200 -10.11 1.09 23.68
CA LEU A 200 -9.90 2.54 23.65
C LEU A 200 -11.02 3.25 22.86
N THR A 201 -11.51 4.36 23.40
CA THR A 201 -12.54 5.20 22.77
C THR A 201 -12.30 6.68 23.05
N GLY A 202 -13.07 7.57 22.41
CA GLY A 202 -12.99 9.02 22.62
C GLY A 202 -11.86 9.72 21.86
N GLY A 203 -11.10 8.99 21.05
CA GLY A 203 -10.19 9.57 20.07
C GLY A 203 -11.00 10.29 18.99
N ASN A 204 -10.63 11.53 18.67
CA ASN A 204 -11.36 12.36 17.71
C ASN A 204 -10.40 13.25 16.91
N VAL A 205 -10.81 13.54 15.67
CA VAL A 205 -10.07 14.33 14.67
C VAL A 205 -8.72 13.70 14.29
N ASP A 206 -8.71 12.88 13.25
CA ASP A 206 -7.46 12.43 12.64
C ASP A 206 -6.75 13.59 11.91
N PRO A 207 -5.41 13.56 11.79
CA PRO A 207 -4.67 14.59 11.06
C PRO A 207 -4.93 14.55 9.55
N ASP A 208 -4.94 15.72 8.93
CA ASP A 208 -5.03 15.87 7.48
C ASP A 208 -3.75 15.36 6.80
N ILE A 209 -3.91 14.44 5.84
CA ILE A 209 -2.81 13.84 5.09
C ILE A 209 -2.40 14.67 3.86
N THR A 210 -3.19 15.67 3.47
CA THR A 210 -2.96 16.47 2.25
C THR A 210 -1.60 17.15 2.22
N PRO A 211 -1.09 17.76 3.32
CA PRO A 211 0.25 18.34 3.32
C PRO A 211 1.37 17.30 3.11
N ALA A 212 1.21 16.08 3.61
CA ALA A 212 2.16 15.00 3.41
C ALA A 212 2.15 14.50 1.96
N LEU A 213 0.96 14.38 1.36
CA LEU A 213 0.80 14.06 -0.06
C LEU A 213 1.41 15.15 -0.95
N ALA A 214 1.30 16.42 -0.58
CA ALA A 214 1.93 17.53 -1.29
C ALA A 214 3.46 17.44 -1.25
N ALA A 215 4.05 17.09 -0.09
CA ALA A 215 5.49 16.87 0.03
C ALA A 215 5.99 15.70 -0.86
N ALA A 216 5.14 14.70 -1.09
CA ALA A 216 5.45 13.53 -1.91
C ALA A 216 5.16 13.68 -3.41
N PHE A 217 4.57 14.79 -3.85
CA PHE A 217 4.05 14.95 -5.23
C PHE A 217 5.09 14.69 -6.32
N SER A 218 6.32 15.13 -6.10
CA SER A 218 7.42 15.02 -7.07
C SER A 218 8.35 13.83 -6.80
N ALA A 219 8.13 13.06 -5.74
CA ALA A 219 9.06 12.03 -5.27
C ALA A 219 8.99 10.70 -6.07
N GLY A 220 7.91 10.47 -6.82
CA GLY A 220 7.80 9.37 -7.78
C GLY A 220 7.70 7.98 -7.13
N HIS A 221 6.74 7.82 -6.21
CA HIS A 221 6.41 6.54 -5.57
C HIS A 221 5.44 5.72 -6.42
N ASN A 222 5.40 4.40 -6.20
CA ASN A 222 4.52 3.48 -6.94
C ASN A 222 3.32 3.04 -6.10
N ILE A 223 3.50 2.92 -4.79
CA ILE A 223 2.47 2.48 -3.86
C ILE A 223 2.43 3.46 -2.69
N ILE A 224 1.27 4.00 -2.38
CA ILE A 224 1.07 4.99 -1.31
C ILE A 224 0.10 4.42 -0.29
N VAL A 225 0.54 4.29 0.96
CA VAL A 225 -0.24 3.72 2.06
C VAL A 225 -0.91 4.84 2.85
N CYS A 226 -2.23 4.75 2.97
CA CYS A 226 -3.00 5.60 3.87
C CYS A 226 -3.13 4.93 5.24
N PRO A 227 -2.80 5.61 6.34
CA PRO A 227 -2.95 5.05 7.69
C PRO A 227 -4.40 5.09 8.18
N PHE A 228 -5.26 5.89 7.54
CA PHE A 228 -6.63 6.14 7.99
C PHE A 228 -7.64 5.55 7.02
N SER A 229 -8.58 4.80 7.57
CA SER A 229 -9.67 4.19 6.80
C SER A 229 -10.93 5.03 6.87
N THR A 230 -10.79 6.34 6.67
CA THR A 230 -11.90 7.29 6.62
C THR A 230 -12.13 7.75 5.18
N GLN A 231 -13.36 8.13 4.86
CA GLN A 231 -13.69 8.65 3.53
C GLN A 231 -12.88 9.90 3.19
N GLU A 232 -12.66 10.78 4.17
CA GLU A 232 -11.89 12.01 4.00
C GLU A 232 -10.44 11.73 3.60
N ALA A 233 -9.72 10.92 4.39
CA ALA A 233 -8.32 10.60 4.11
C ALA A 233 -8.16 9.81 2.80
N MET A 234 -9.04 8.83 2.54
CA MET A 234 -8.97 8.05 1.31
C MET A 234 -9.35 8.88 0.07
N THR A 235 -10.20 9.91 0.21
CA THR A 235 -10.48 10.86 -0.88
C THR A 235 -9.30 11.81 -1.13
N ALA A 236 -8.62 12.27 -0.09
CA ALA A 236 -7.38 13.04 -0.26
C ALA A 236 -6.30 12.22 -1.01
N LEU A 237 -6.16 10.94 -0.67
CA LEU A 237 -5.29 10.02 -1.40
C LEU A 237 -5.73 9.86 -2.87
N ARG A 238 -7.03 9.67 -3.14
CA ARG A 238 -7.58 9.57 -4.50
C ARG A 238 -7.20 10.77 -5.37
N ASN A 239 -7.40 11.98 -4.82
CA ASN A 239 -7.08 13.22 -5.52
C ASN A 239 -5.58 13.31 -5.84
N HIS A 240 -4.73 12.93 -4.90
CA HIS A 240 -3.29 12.86 -5.13
C HIS A 240 -2.94 11.87 -6.25
N LEU A 241 -3.47 10.64 -6.20
CA LEU A 241 -3.23 9.60 -7.21
C LEU A 241 -3.64 10.06 -8.61
N THR A 242 -4.79 10.75 -8.71
CA THR A 242 -5.26 11.34 -9.96
C THR A 242 -4.26 12.38 -10.48
N ASN A 243 -3.78 13.25 -9.60
CA ASN A 243 -2.86 14.33 -9.97
C ASN A 243 -1.48 13.81 -10.38
N VAL A 244 -0.91 12.82 -9.70
CA VAL A 244 0.42 12.29 -10.06
C VAL A 244 0.37 11.35 -11.27
N SER A 245 -0.76 10.66 -11.47
CA SER A 245 -0.91 9.63 -12.51
C SER A 245 -1.50 10.13 -13.83
N ASN A 246 -1.84 11.42 -13.92
CA ASN A 246 -2.45 11.99 -15.11
C ASN A 246 -1.53 11.91 -16.34
N ALA A 247 -2.09 12.24 -17.51
CA ALA A 247 -1.39 12.13 -18.79
C ALA A 247 -0.15 13.05 -18.92
N MET A 248 -0.08 14.13 -18.12
CA MET A 248 1.02 15.10 -18.13
C MET A 248 2.11 14.73 -17.12
N GLU A 249 1.73 14.40 -15.89
CA GLU A 249 2.66 14.09 -14.79
C GLU A 249 3.25 12.68 -14.89
N GLN A 250 2.45 11.71 -15.35
CA GLN A 250 2.89 10.36 -15.73
C GLN A 250 3.70 9.61 -14.65
N ARG A 251 3.40 9.85 -13.38
CA ARG A 251 3.93 9.12 -12.21
C ARG A 251 2.82 8.24 -11.65
N GLY A 252 2.52 7.18 -12.41
CA GLY A 252 1.48 6.21 -12.04
C GLY A 252 1.74 5.58 -10.68
N ALA A 253 0.74 5.64 -9.81
CA ALA A 253 0.78 5.04 -8.48
C ALA A 253 -0.58 4.42 -8.12
N ILE A 254 -0.56 3.51 -7.14
CA ILE A 254 -1.74 2.96 -6.48
C ILE A 254 -1.79 3.37 -5.01
N GLY A 255 -3.01 3.45 -4.48
CA GLY A 255 -3.29 3.69 -3.07
C GLY A 255 -3.68 2.43 -2.34
N VAL A 256 -3.19 2.25 -1.12
CA VAL A 256 -3.50 1.09 -0.27
C VAL A 256 -4.08 1.55 1.05
N GLY A 257 -5.23 1.01 1.41
CA GLY A 257 -5.84 1.13 2.73
C GLY A 257 -6.11 -0.23 3.37
N GLY A 258 -6.37 -0.23 4.67
CA GLY A 258 -6.77 -1.42 5.42
C GLY A 258 -8.18 -1.28 6.00
N TRP A 259 -8.84 -2.40 6.27
CA TRP A 259 -10.12 -2.46 6.94
C TRP A 259 -10.20 -3.71 7.81
N ARG A 260 -10.80 -3.57 8.99
CA ARG A 260 -10.90 -4.66 9.98
C ARG A 260 -12.30 -4.86 10.56
N LYS A 261 -13.21 -3.91 10.29
CA LYS A 261 -14.56 -3.87 10.85
C LYS A 261 -15.50 -4.70 9.96
N SER A 262 -16.79 -4.47 10.08
CA SER A 262 -17.79 -5.23 9.33
C SER A 262 -17.65 -5.08 7.81
N LEU A 263 -18.10 -6.09 7.08
CA LEU A 263 -18.26 -6.06 5.62
C LEU A 263 -19.08 -4.84 5.19
N SER A 264 -20.23 -4.62 5.83
CA SER A 264 -21.19 -3.57 5.47
C SER A 264 -20.60 -2.16 5.45
N THR A 265 -19.74 -1.86 6.42
CA THR A 265 -19.09 -0.56 6.53
C THR A 265 -17.85 -0.46 5.63
N GLY A 266 -17.17 -1.59 5.38
CA GLY A 266 -16.06 -1.66 4.44
C GLY A 266 -16.49 -1.44 2.99
N ILE A 267 -17.57 -2.09 2.54
CA ILE A 267 -18.10 -1.91 1.18
C ILE A 267 -18.69 -0.51 0.98
N ALA A 268 -19.24 0.11 2.04
CA ALA A 268 -19.71 1.49 1.98
C ALA A 268 -18.55 2.47 1.77
N LEU A 269 -17.42 2.25 2.46
CA LEU A 269 -16.20 3.03 2.23
C LEU A 269 -15.68 2.81 0.81
N ALA A 270 -15.54 1.56 0.35
CA ALA A 270 -15.09 1.26 -1.00
C ALA A 270 -15.98 1.90 -2.08
N ALA A 271 -17.31 1.82 -1.93
CA ALA A 271 -18.26 2.45 -2.85
C ALA A 271 -18.16 3.99 -2.85
N SER A 272 -17.84 4.61 -1.71
CA SER A 272 -17.57 6.06 -1.65
C SER A 272 -16.30 6.45 -2.41
N LEU A 273 -15.38 5.49 -2.60
CA LEU A 273 -14.13 5.64 -3.32
C LEU A 273 -14.30 5.41 -4.83
N ASN A 274 -14.84 4.26 -5.22
CA ASN A 274 -15.07 3.88 -6.61
C ASN A 274 -13.91 4.31 -7.55
N ASP A 275 -12.69 3.96 -7.18
CA ASP A 275 -11.46 4.41 -7.84
C ASP A 275 -10.60 3.22 -8.26
N GLY A 276 -10.15 3.23 -9.52
CA GLY A 276 -9.39 2.15 -10.14
C GLY A 276 -7.93 2.07 -9.70
N ARG A 277 -7.45 3.02 -8.89
CA ARG A 277 -6.08 3.05 -8.35
C ARG A 277 -6.03 2.77 -6.86
N ILE A 278 -7.16 2.65 -6.16
CA ILE A 278 -7.19 2.39 -4.72
C ILE A 278 -7.63 0.96 -4.46
N THR A 279 -6.88 0.23 -3.63
CA THR A 279 -7.27 -1.07 -3.07
C THR A 279 -7.44 -0.99 -1.55
N LEU A 280 -8.46 -1.67 -1.03
CA LEU A 280 -8.80 -1.68 0.39
C LEU A 280 -8.81 -3.13 0.90
N GLY A 281 -7.78 -3.51 1.67
CA GLY A 281 -7.63 -4.86 2.21
C GLY A 281 -8.46 -5.08 3.47
N TRP A 282 -9.28 -6.12 3.50
CA TRP A 282 -10.23 -6.43 4.57
C TRP A 282 -9.80 -7.67 5.36
N HIS A 283 -9.33 -7.44 6.59
CA HIS A 283 -8.97 -8.45 7.57
C HIS A 283 -9.95 -8.42 8.76
N SER A 284 -11.12 -9.04 8.57
CA SER A 284 -12.23 -9.01 9.52
C SER A 284 -11.83 -9.50 10.91
N GLY A 285 -12.10 -8.70 11.95
CA GLY A 285 -11.94 -9.12 13.34
C GLY A 285 -10.48 -9.25 13.81
N SER A 286 -9.51 -8.73 13.04
CA SER A 286 -8.08 -8.63 13.40
C SER A 286 -7.87 -8.09 14.83
N VAL A 287 -6.66 -8.07 15.38
CA VAL A 287 -6.29 -7.18 16.50
C VAL A 287 -5.36 -6.04 16.06
N LYS A 288 -4.90 -6.07 14.81
CA LYS A 288 -4.09 -5.04 14.18
C LYS A 288 -4.96 -3.86 13.75
N THR A 289 -4.37 -2.67 13.77
CA THR A 289 -5.04 -1.46 13.30
C THR A 289 -5.16 -1.46 11.77
N PRO A 290 -6.10 -0.70 11.19
CA PRO A 290 -6.19 -0.55 9.74
C PRO A 290 -4.88 -0.10 9.07
N ALA A 291 -4.10 0.75 9.76
CA ALA A 291 -2.79 1.20 9.27
C ALA A 291 -1.78 0.04 9.16
N GLN A 292 -1.74 -0.87 10.13
CA GLN A 292 -0.85 -2.05 10.09
C GLN A 292 -1.27 -3.02 8.98
N ILE A 293 -2.59 -3.20 8.80
CA ILE A 293 -3.15 -4.01 7.71
C ILE A 293 -2.75 -3.41 6.35
N ALA A 294 -2.93 -2.10 6.17
CA ALA A 294 -2.56 -1.40 4.94
C ALA A 294 -1.05 -1.51 4.65
N ALA A 295 -0.21 -1.37 5.68
CA ALA A 295 1.24 -1.44 5.58
C ALA A 295 1.73 -2.84 5.17
N ALA A 296 1.24 -3.89 5.82
CA ALA A 296 1.58 -5.27 5.47
C ALA A 296 1.10 -5.63 4.06
N TYR A 297 -0.12 -5.22 3.70
CA TYR A 297 -0.69 -5.45 2.37
C TYR A 297 0.13 -4.74 1.28
N ALA A 298 0.46 -3.47 1.47
CA ALA A 298 1.28 -2.71 0.53
C ALA A 298 2.68 -3.30 0.35
N ALA A 299 3.29 -3.80 1.43
CA ALA A 299 4.59 -4.47 1.37
C ALA A 299 4.54 -5.76 0.53
N VAL A 300 3.48 -6.55 0.67
CA VAL A 300 3.27 -7.75 -0.14
C VAL A 300 2.98 -7.41 -1.61
N ILE A 301 2.17 -6.38 -1.90
CA ILE A 301 1.99 -5.89 -3.28
C ILE A 301 3.34 -5.47 -3.88
N ALA A 302 4.17 -4.77 -3.11
CA ALA A 302 5.49 -4.31 -3.56
C ALA A 302 6.50 -5.44 -3.78
N SER A 303 6.31 -6.59 -3.14
CA SER A 303 7.17 -7.77 -3.32
C SER A 303 7.03 -8.41 -4.71
N GLU A 304 5.91 -8.15 -5.39
CA GLU A 304 5.67 -8.61 -6.76
C GLU A 304 6.01 -7.49 -7.74
N GLU A 305 7.20 -7.60 -8.36
CA GLU A 305 7.71 -6.64 -9.34
C GLU A 305 7.09 -6.85 -10.73
N ASP A 306 6.51 -8.02 -11.01
CA ASP A 306 5.72 -8.22 -12.22
C ASP A 306 4.34 -7.55 -12.05
N PRO A 307 4.01 -6.54 -12.85
CA PRO A 307 2.74 -5.82 -12.69
C PRO A 307 1.51 -6.63 -13.13
N ALA A 308 1.67 -7.65 -13.98
CA ALA A 308 0.58 -8.48 -14.51
C ALA A 308 0.31 -9.73 -13.63
N ARG A 309 1.31 -10.14 -12.84
CA ARG A 309 1.20 -11.33 -12.00
C ARG A 309 0.13 -11.21 -10.90
N PRO A 310 -0.80 -12.18 -10.79
CA PRO A 310 -1.81 -12.18 -9.74
C PRO A 310 -1.22 -12.22 -8.33
N LEU A 311 -1.86 -11.47 -7.42
CA LEU A 311 -1.43 -11.37 -6.01
C LEU A 311 -2.15 -12.36 -5.09
N ASN A 312 -2.95 -13.26 -5.66
CA ASN A 312 -3.71 -14.27 -4.91
C ASN A 312 -2.76 -15.17 -4.10
N THR A 313 -3.17 -15.58 -2.91
CA THR A 313 -2.44 -16.50 -2.00
C THR A 313 -1.13 -15.96 -1.43
N LEU A 314 -0.72 -14.73 -1.76
CA LEU A 314 0.46 -14.13 -1.15
C LEU A 314 0.21 -13.90 0.35
N ALA A 315 1.12 -14.40 1.17
CA ALA A 315 0.99 -14.41 2.62
C ALA A 315 1.50 -13.10 3.24
N MET A 316 0.75 -12.57 4.21
CA MET A 316 1.09 -11.41 5.03
C MET A 316 1.44 -11.88 6.44
N SER A 317 2.71 -12.24 6.65
CA SER A 317 3.22 -12.90 7.87
C SER A 317 3.08 -12.10 9.16
N THR A 318 2.91 -10.78 9.08
CA THR A 318 2.85 -9.88 10.25
C THR A 318 1.43 -9.67 10.78
N LEU A 319 0.41 -10.11 10.03
CA LEU A 319 -0.99 -10.02 10.45
C LEU A 319 -1.35 -11.15 11.40
N ASP A 320 -2.28 -10.86 12.30
CA ASP A 320 -2.74 -11.82 13.31
C ASP A 320 -3.73 -12.83 12.72
N VAL A 321 -3.74 -14.02 13.30
CA VAL A 321 -4.73 -15.05 13.01
C VAL A 321 -6.01 -14.70 13.76
N THR A 322 -7.06 -14.39 13.02
CA THR A 322 -8.36 -14.02 13.59
C THR A 322 -9.12 -15.25 14.08
N ALA A 323 -9.97 -15.02 15.07
CA ALA A 323 -10.86 -16.06 15.59
C ALA A 323 -11.79 -16.58 14.47
N VAL A 324 -12.09 -17.87 14.49
CA VAL A 324 -12.82 -18.56 13.40
C VAL A 324 -14.17 -17.90 13.11
N GLU A 325 -14.87 -17.43 14.14
CA GLU A 325 -16.15 -16.73 14.04
C GLU A 325 -16.08 -15.38 13.32
N SER A 326 -14.89 -14.79 13.20
CA SER A 326 -14.66 -13.53 12.49
C SER A 326 -14.17 -13.73 11.05
N GLN A 327 -13.79 -14.96 10.69
CA GLN A 327 -13.25 -15.26 9.36
C GLN A 327 -14.37 -15.26 8.32
N PRO A 328 -14.23 -14.48 7.23
CA PRO A 328 -15.30 -14.35 6.25
C PRO A 328 -15.51 -15.64 5.47
N GLY A 329 -16.76 -16.09 5.40
CA GLY A 329 -17.13 -17.24 4.57
C GLY A 329 -17.12 -16.90 3.08
N ARG A 330 -17.17 -17.91 2.20
CA ARG A 330 -17.15 -17.72 0.74
C ARG A 330 -18.16 -16.67 0.24
N THR A 331 -19.40 -16.72 0.73
CA THR A 331 -20.43 -15.75 0.34
C THR A 331 -20.09 -14.32 0.73
N GLU A 332 -19.46 -14.11 1.88
CA GLU A 332 -19.03 -12.79 2.33
C GLU A 332 -17.84 -12.29 1.53
N GLN A 333 -16.89 -13.17 1.18
CA GLN A 333 -15.76 -12.84 0.32
C GLN A 333 -16.22 -12.45 -1.09
N GLU A 334 -17.13 -13.20 -1.70
CA GLU A 334 -17.72 -12.85 -3.00
C GLU A 334 -18.47 -11.51 -2.95
N ASN A 335 -19.18 -11.23 -1.85
CA ASN A 335 -19.85 -9.96 -1.63
C ASN A 335 -18.85 -8.80 -1.48
N ALA A 336 -17.75 -9.01 -0.75
CA ALA A 336 -16.66 -8.03 -0.66
C ALA A 336 -16.07 -7.73 -2.05
N LEU A 337 -15.72 -8.77 -2.81
CA LEU A 337 -15.12 -8.65 -4.14
C LEU A 337 -16.05 -7.93 -5.12
N ARG A 338 -17.35 -8.24 -5.10
CA ARG A 338 -18.35 -7.58 -5.96
C ARG A 338 -18.52 -6.09 -5.64
N ASN A 339 -18.16 -5.66 -4.44
CA ASN A 339 -18.33 -4.27 -3.98
C ASN A 339 -16.98 -3.56 -3.72
N GLY A 340 -15.90 -3.97 -4.38
CA GLY A 340 -14.63 -3.22 -4.38
C GLY A 340 -13.81 -3.33 -3.09
N LEU A 341 -14.07 -4.34 -2.26
CA LEU A 341 -13.34 -4.61 -1.03
C LEU A 341 -12.53 -5.90 -1.20
N THR A 342 -11.22 -5.86 -0.97
CA THR A 342 -10.32 -7.03 -1.12
C THR A 342 -10.36 -7.87 0.17
N PRO A 343 -10.96 -9.07 0.21
CA PRO A 343 -10.94 -9.90 1.41
C PRO A 343 -9.59 -10.60 1.59
N PHE A 344 -9.22 -10.78 2.85
CA PHE A 344 -8.15 -11.68 3.26
C PHE A 344 -8.75 -12.94 3.88
N GLU A 345 -8.00 -14.04 3.80
CA GLU A 345 -8.38 -15.31 4.40
C GLU A 345 -7.21 -15.94 5.16
N ILE A 346 -7.51 -16.93 5.99
CA ILE A 346 -6.50 -17.69 6.72
C ILE A 346 -6.27 -19.00 5.98
N GLY A 347 -5.13 -19.07 5.29
CA GLY A 347 -4.69 -20.24 4.54
C GLY A 347 -3.98 -21.28 5.41
N PRO A 348 -3.52 -22.38 4.78
CA PRO A 348 -2.80 -23.46 5.46
C PRO A 348 -1.59 -22.97 6.27
N GLY A 349 -1.44 -23.50 7.49
CA GLY A 349 -0.36 -23.10 8.40
C GLY A 349 -0.60 -21.75 9.06
N ASP A 350 -1.86 -21.36 9.24
CA ASP A 350 -2.31 -20.13 9.91
C ASP A 350 -1.72 -18.85 9.28
N LYS A 351 -1.60 -18.84 7.95
CA LYS A 351 -1.07 -17.70 7.20
C LYS A 351 -2.21 -16.86 6.66
N VAL A 352 -2.25 -15.59 7.06
CA VAL A 352 -3.16 -14.62 6.43
C VAL A 352 -2.71 -14.38 4.99
N GLN A 353 -3.59 -14.53 4.02
CA GLN A 353 -3.29 -14.40 2.60
C GLN A 353 -4.34 -13.60 1.84
N ILE A 354 -3.94 -13.01 0.71
CA ILE A 354 -4.83 -12.26 -0.18
C ILE A 354 -5.71 -13.25 -0.97
N VAL A 355 -7.03 -13.04 -0.99
CA VAL A 355 -7.94 -13.83 -1.85
C VAL A 355 -7.80 -13.38 -3.31
N ARG A 356 -8.08 -12.11 -3.60
CA ARG A 356 -7.86 -11.44 -4.90
C ARG A 356 -7.72 -9.94 -4.68
N ALA A 357 -6.60 -9.37 -5.11
CA ALA A 357 -6.33 -7.95 -4.96
C ALA A 357 -7.08 -7.12 -6.01
N ILE A 358 -8.19 -6.50 -5.59
CA ILE A 358 -9.03 -5.65 -6.45
C ILE A 358 -8.95 -4.18 -6.06
N SER A 359 -9.27 -3.30 -7.00
CA SER A 359 -9.51 -1.90 -6.75
C SER A 359 -10.91 -1.66 -6.16
N THR A 360 -11.16 -0.43 -5.72
CA THR A 360 -12.49 0.00 -5.27
C THR A 360 -13.45 0.30 -6.43
N TYR A 361 -12.98 0.26 -7.68
CA TYR A 361 -13.77 0.56 -8.87
C TYR A 361 -14.76 -0.55 -9.19
N THR A 362 -16.04 -0.20 -9.18
CA THR A 362 -17.15 -1.13 -9.50
C THR A 362 -18.14 -0.53 -10.50
N LYS A 363 -18.14 0.79 -10.67
CA LYS A 363 -19.10 1.50 -11.53
C LYS A 363 -18.44 2.58 -12.35
N ASN A 364 -18.92 2.75 -13.58
CA ASN A 364 -18.53 3.87 -14.42
C ASN A 364 -19.22 5.19 -14.02
N ALA A 365 -18.92 6.27 -14.73
CA ALA A 365 -19.47 7.61 -14.45
C ALA A 365 -21.00 7.71 -14.60
N GLN A 366 -21.63 6.77 -15.31
CA GLN A 366 -23.09 6.67 -15.46
C GLN A 366 -23.73 5.79 -14.37
N GLY A 367 -22.93 5.25 -13.44
CA GLY A 367 -23.39 4.36 -12.38
C GLY A 367 -23.66 2.92 -12.84
N VAL A 368 -23.20 2.54 -14.03
CA VAL A 368 -23.32 1.18 -14.56
C VAL A 368 -22.13 0.34 -14.08
N ASP A 369 -22.39 -0.90 -13.71
CA ASP A 369 -21.36 -1.85 -13.28
C ASP A 369 -20.27 -1.98 -14.37
N ASP A 370 -19.01 -1.77 -13.96
CA ASP A 370 -17.84 -1.75 -14.84
C ASP A 370 -16.66 -2.44 -14.15
N VAL A 371 -16.06 -3.40 -14.85
CA VAL A 371 -14.96 -4.25 -14.35
C VAL A 371 -13.61 -3.91 -14.98
N ALA A 372 -13.52 -2.88 -15.83
CA ALA A 372 -12.32 -2.55 -16.59
C ALA A 372 -11.08 -2.33 -15.73
N LEU A 373 -11.26 -1.82 -14.50
CA LEU A 373 -10.19 -1.59 -13.52
C LEU A 373 -10.41 -2.41 -12.24
N LEU A 374 -11.13 -3.53 -12.32
CA LEU A 374 -11.40 -4.37 -11.15
C LEU A 374 -10.11 -4.87 -10.51
N ASP A 375 -9.21 -5.50 -11.27
CA ASP A 375 -7.95 -5.99 -10.74
C ASP A 375 -6.92 -4.86 -10.62
N ILE A 376 -6.21 -4.82 -9.47
CA ILE A 376 -5.19 -3.80 -9.27
C ILE A 376 -3.97 -4.01 -10.20
N THR A 377 -3.76 -5.24 -10.68
CA THR A 377 -2.72 -5.59 -11.66
C THR A 377 -2.95 -4.91 -13.01
N THR A 378 -4.20 -4.69 -13.42
CA THR A 378 -4.54 -4.02 -14.68
C THR A 378 -3.95 -2.61 -14.74
N ILE A 379 -4.20 -1.78 -13.71
CA ILE A 379 -3.69 -0.40 -13.72
C ILE A 379 -2.17 -0.34 -13.51
N ARG A 380 -1.60 -1.26 -12.71
CA ARG A 380 -0.14 -1.41 -12.56
C ARG A 380 0.52 -1.73 -13.89
N THR A 381 -0.09 -2.63 -14.67
CA THR A 381 0.39 -3.02 -16.00
C THR A 381 0.34 -1.86 -16.96
N LEU A 382 -0.79 -1.14 -17.03
CA LEU A 382 -0.93 0.04 -17.89
C LEU A 382 0.09 1.15 -17.53
N ASP A 383 0.38 1.36 -16.24
CA ASP A 383 1.39 2.31 -15.82
C ASP A 383 2.81 1.86 -16.22
N TYR A 384 3.10 0.55 -16.18
CA TYR A 384 4.38 0.00 -16.64
C TYR A 384 4.55 0.08 -18.17
N VAL A 385 3.51 -0.27 -18.94
CA VAL A 385 3.48 -0.09 -20.41
C VAL A 385 3.75 1.37 -20.77
N ARG A 386 3.08 2.31 -20.09
CA ARG A 386 3.30 3.75 -20.27
C ARG A 386 4.74 4.15 -20.00
N LYS A 387 5.32 3.68 -18.90
CA LYS A 387 6.73 3.93 -18.54
C LYS A 387 7.68 3.43 -19.63
N ALA A 388 7.52 2.17 -20.05
CA ALA A 388 8.35 1.53 -21.07
C ALA A 388 8.31 2.26 -22.42
N CYS A 389 7.12 2.60 -22.91
CA CYS A 389 6.94 3.34 -24.15
C CYS A 389 7.56 4.75 -24.06
N ARG A 390 7.27 5.49 -22.99
CA ARG A 390 7.80 6.84 -22.78
C ARG A 390 9.33 6.87 -22.76
N GLU A 391 9.94 5.99 -21.98
CA GLU A 391 11.40 5.93 -21.85
C GLU A 391 12.06 5.51 -23.17
N ARG A 392 11.47 4.57 -23.92
CA ARG A 392 11.98 4.22 -25.25
C ARG A 392 11.98 5.42 -26.18
N ILE A 393 10.88 6.18 -26.24
CA ILE A 393 10.78 7.35 -27.11
C ILE A 393 11.76 8.45 -26.69
N ALA A 394 11.86 8.74 -25.39
CA ALA A 394 12.78 9.75 -24.87
C ALA A 394 14.26 9.42 -25.17
N LEU A 395 14.64 8.14 -25.11
CA LEU A 395 16.00 7.69 -25.40
C LEU A 395 16.32 7.66 -26.90
N ARG A 396 15.35 7.26 -27.73
CA ARG A 396 15.57 7.00 -29.17
C ARG A 396 15.43 8.23 -30.04
N PHE A 397 14.53 9.14 -29.68
CA PHE A 397 14.21 10.33 -30.49
C PHE A 397 14.49 11.66 -29.75
N PRO A 398 15.60 11.82 -29.01
CA PRO A 398 15.89 13.08 -28.33
C PRO A 398 16.27 14.15 -29.36
N ARG A 399 15.46 15.22 -29.43
CA ARG A 399 15.66 16.36 -30.34
C ARG A 399 15.63 15.97 -31.82
N ASP A 400 14.99 14.85 -32.15
CA ASP A 400 14.86 14.39 -33.53
C ASP A 400 14.01 15.35 -34.37
N LYS A 401 14.38 15.50 -35.65
CA LYS A 401 13.59 16.31 -36.59
C LYS A 401 12.34 15.55 -37.00
N LEU A 402 11.18 16.18 -36.88
CA LEU A 402 9.92 15.65 -37.39
C LEU A 402 9.88 15.72 -38.93
N SER A 403 10.52 14.76 -39.59
CA SER A 403 10.46 14.50 -41.03
C SER A 403 9.42 13.43 -41.38
N SER A 404 9.14 13.21 -42.67
CA SER A 404 8.24 12.12 -43.13
C SER A 404 8.73 10.73 -42.72
N ARG A 405 10.01 10.59 -42.37
CA ARG A 405 10.64 9.33 -41.92
C ARG A 405 10.45 9.05 -40.42
N THR A 406 9.99 10.04 -39.65
CA THR A 406 9.91 9.94 -38.18
C THR A 406 8.74 9.07 -37.72
N PRO A 407 7.50 9.26 -38.21
CA PRO A 407 6.37 8.42 -37.81
C PRO A 407 6.62 6.91 -37.94
N PRO A 408 7.10 6.37 -39.09
CA PRO A 408 7.35 4.93 -39.20
C PRO A 408 8.48 4.43 -38.29
N LYS A 409 9.48 5.26 -37.98
CA LYS A 409 10.54 4.90 -37.01
C LYS A 409 9.99 4.83 -35.59
N VAL A 410 9.20 5.81 -35.17
CA VAL A 410 8.55 5.85 -33.85
C VAL A 410 7.62 4.65 -33.70
N ARG A 411 6.80 4.36 -34.72
CA ARG A 411 5.96 3.15 -34.73
C ARG A 411 6.77 1.88 -34.56
N SER A 412 7.90 1.75 -35.26
CA SER A 412 8.78 0.58 -35.16
C SER A 412 9.35 0.40 -33.75
N GLU A 413 9.78 1.47 -33.07
CA GLU A 413 10.33 1.38 -31.71
C GLU A 413 9.24 1.11 -30.66
N LEU A 414 8.02 1.64 -30.84
CA LEU A 414 6.89 1.30 -29.97
C LEU A 414 6.48 -0.16 -30.13
N LEU A 415 6.45 -0.67 -31.37
CA LEU A 415 6.13 -2.07 -31.63
C LEU A 415 7.19 -3.01 -31.02
N ASP A 416 8.48 -2.66 -31.10
CA ASP A 416 9.56 -3.39 -30.41
C ASP A 416 9.38 -3.40 -28.88
N VAL A 417 8.87 -2.32 -28.28
CA VAL A 417 8.53 -2.30 -26.85
C VAL A 417 7.38 -3.26 -26.54
N LEU A 418 6.32 -3.25 -27.36
CA LEU A 418 5.16 -4.13 -27.16
C LEU A 418 5.55 -5.61 -27.28
N TYR A 419 6.33 -6.01 -28.29
CA TYR A 419 6.82 -7.39 -28.39
C TYR A 419 7.67 -7.81 -27.18
N LYS A 420 8.50 -6.91 -26.64
CA LYS A 420 9.26 -7.21 -25.41
C LYS A 420 8.38 -7.35 -24.17
N LEU A 421 7.28 -6.61 -24.12
CA LEU A 421 6.30 -6.74 -23.04
C LEU A 421 5.53 -8.06 -23.18
N GLU A 422 5.27 -8.51 -24.40
CA GLU A 422 4.67 -9.82 -24.71
C GLU A 422 5.60 -10.99 -24.38
N GLU A 423 6.90 -10.87 -24.67
CA GLU A 423 7.92 -11.84 -24.24
C GLU A 423 7.97 -12.05 -22.72
N LEU A 424 7.55 -11.03 -21.95
CA LEU A 424 7.47 -11.08 -20.48
C LEU A 424 6.04 -11.35 -19.96
N GLU A 425 5.09 -11.71 -20.83
CA GLU A 425 3.70 -11.97 -20.48
C GLU A 425 3.01 -10.77 -19.76
N ILE A 426 3.40 -9.54 -20.10
CA ILE A 426 2.78 -8.31 -19.56
C ILE A 426 1.61 -7.86 -20.43
N VAL A 427 1.77 -7.97 -21.75
CA VAL A 427 0.72 -7.76 -22.75
C VAL A 427 0.64 -8.98 -23.66
N GLU A 428 -0.48 -9.18 -24.34
CA GLU A 428 -0.66 -10.30 -25.28
C GLU A 428 -1.16 -9.83 -26.65
N GLU A 429 -1.18 -10.74 -27.61
CA GLU A 429 -1.79 -10.55 -28.93
C GLU A 429 -1.27 -9.29 -29.66
N VAL A 430 0.02 -8.98 -29.53
CA VAL A 430 0.63 -7.78 -30.14
C VAL A 430 0.49 -7.82 -31.66
N ASP A 431 0.65 -9.00 -32.26
CA ASP A 431 0.51 -9.18 -33.70
C ASP A 431 -0.91 -8.99 -34.21
N ALA A 432 -1.92 -9.42 -33.45
CA ALA A 432 -3.33 -9.21 -33.78
C ALA A 432 -3.72 -7.73 -33.63
N ASN A 433 -3.12 -7.03 -32.66
CA ASN A 433 -3.44 -5.65 -32.32
C ASN A 433 -2.56 -4.60 -33.05
N LYS A 434 -1.50 -4.99 -33.77
CA LYS A 434 -0.51 -4.05 -34.35
C LYS A 434 -1.08 -3.02 -35.32
N ASP A 435 -2.18 -3.34 -36.01
CA ASP A 435 -2.83 -2.38 -36.92
C ASP A 435 -3.52 -1.25 -36.15
N GLY A 436 -3.84 -1.48 -34.86
CA GLY A 436 -4.29 -0.45 -33.93
C GLY A 436 -3.17 0.47 -33.42
N LEU A 437 -1.89 0.10 -33.61
CA LEU A 437 -0.74 0.96 -33.29
C LEU A 437 -0.56 2.01 -34.39
N ILE A 438 -1.08 3.21 -34.12
CA ILE A 438 -1.09 4.34 -35.06
C ILE A 438 -0.07 5.38 -34.58
N VAL A 439 0.73 5.89 -35.51
CA VAL A 439 1.64 7.01 -35.28
C VAL A 439 1.55 7.96 -36.47
N GLU A 440 1.03 9.16 -36.24
CA GLU A 440 0.74 10.12 -37.30
C GLU A 440 1.01 11.56 -36.88
N ARG A 441 1.12 12.46 -37.86
CA ARG A 441 1.30 13.89 -37.59
C ARG A 441 -0.03 14.49 -37.15
N ASP A 442 0.06 15.43 -36.22
CA ASP A 442 -1.10 16.25 -35.90
C ASP A 442 -1.51 17.12 -37.09
N LEU A 443 -2.81 17.32 -37.27
CA LEU A 443 -3.36 18.11 -38.38
C LEU A 443 -3.33 19.62 -38.11
N GLN A 444 -3.21 20.02 -36.84
CA GLN A 444 -3.23 21.40 -36.39
C GLN A 444 -1.84 21.88 -35.93
N ASP A 445 -1.08 21.03 -35.25
CA ASP A 445 0.31 21.31 -34.87
C ASP A 445 1.31 20.55 -35.75
N VAL A 446 1.95 21.28 -36.67
CA VAL A 446 2.97 20.76 -37.58
C VAL A 446 4.20 20.18 -36.88
N ASN A 447 4.39 20.47 -35.58
CA ASN A 447 5.51 19.99 -34.76
C ASN A 447 5.13 18.81 -33.85
N GLN A 448 3.88 18.33 -33.91
CA GLN A 448 3.39 17.27 -33.04
C GLN A 448 3.22 15.92 -33.76
N LEU A 449 3.51 14.84 -33.04
CA LEU A 449 3.28 13.47 -33.46
C LEU A 449 2.34 12.80 -32.45
N ASN A 450 1.24 12.23 -32.95
CA ASN A 450 0.23 11.56 -32.18
C ASN A 450 0.43 10.04 -32.24
N GLY A 451 0.20 9.36 -31.12
CA GLY A 451 0.35 7.91 -31.00
C GLY A 451 -0.88 7.28 -30.33
N ARG A 452 -1.44 6.24 -30.96
CA ARG A 452 -2.40 5.32 -30.33
C ARG A 452 -1.69 4.00 -30.10
N ILE A 453 -1.60 3.57 -28.85
CA ILE A 453 -0.89 2.34 -28.46
C ILE A 453 -1.93 1.35 -27.91
N PRO A 454 -2.25 0.26 -28.63
CA PRO A 454 -3.07 -0.80 -28.07
C PRO A 454 -2.26 -1.58 -27.04
N ALA A 455 -2.85 -1.81 -25.88
CA ALA A 455 -2.26 -2.62 -24.81
C ALA A 455 -3.31 -3.62 -24.35
N ASP A 456 -3.22 -4.84 -24.87
CA ASP A 456 -4.02 -5.97 -24.42
C ASP A 456 -3.31 -6.57 -23.21
N VAL A 457 -3.85 -6.35 -22.02
CA VAL A 457 -3.17 -6.70 -20.76
C VAL A 457 -3.38 -8.19 -20.49
N VAL A 458 -2.29 -8.91 -20.21
CA VAL A 458 -2.40 -10.30 -19.78
C VAL A 458 -3.17 -10.38 -18.47
N ASN A 459 -4.26 -11.15 -18.49
CA ASN A 459 -5.15 -11.26 -17.35
C ASN A 459 -4.69 -12.31 -16.36
N GLY A 460 -5.01 -12.09 -15.08
CA GLY A 460 -4.75 -13.06 -14.04
C GLY A 460 -5.63 -14.30 -14.15
N LEU A 461 -5.02 -15.49 -14.09
CA LEU A 461 -5.75 -16.75 -13.97
C LEU A 461 -6.30 -16.92 -12.53
N HIS A 462 -7.42 -16.28 -12.25
CA HIS A 462 -8.03 -16.31 -10.91
C HIS A 462 -8.94 -17.53 -10.67
N VAL A 463 -9.56 -18.08 -11.72
CA VAL A 463 -10.54 -19.17 -11.60
C VAL A 463 -10.31 -20.21 -12.70
N PHE A 464 -10.13 -21.47 -12.32
CA PHE A 464 -10.25 -22.61 -13.21
C PHE A 464 -11.60 -23.31 -12.98
N ALA A 465 -12.40 -23.45 -14.03
CA ALA A 465 -13.69 -24.15 -14.00
C ALA A 465 -13.67 -25.31 -14.98
N GLY A 466 -13.78 -26.54 -14.47
CA GLY A 466 -13.79 -27.77 -15.26
C GLY A 466 -15.03 -28.61 -14.99
N ARG A 467 -15.55 -29.26 -16.02
CA ARG A 467 -16.55 -30.31 -15.93
C ARG A 467 -15.89 -31.63 -16.35
N ILE A 468 -16.01 -32.67 -15.52
CA ILE A 468 -15.52 -34.01 -15.84
C ILE A 468 -16.71 -34.84 -16.30
N ASP A 469 -16.69 -35.29 -17.54
CA ASP A 469 -17.70 -36.20 -18.07
C ASP A 469 -17.26 -37.65 -17.89
N LEU A 470 -18.16 -38.48 -17.37
CA LEU A 470 -17.96 -39.91 -17.25
C LEU A 470 -18.00 -40.54 -18.64
N LEU A 471 -16.90 -41.17 -19.04
CA LEU A 471 -16.82 -42.02 -20.22
C LEU A 471 -16.65 -43.47 -19.74
N LEU A 472 -17.54 -44.36 -20.19
CA LEU A 472 -17.52 -45.80 -19.91
C LEU A 472 -17.13 -46.59 -21.16
#